data_AF-A0A7C0YYI6-F1
#
_entry.id   AF-A0A7C0YYI6-F1
#
_cell.length_a   1.000
_cell.length_b   1.000
_cell.length_c   1.000
_cell.angle_alpha   90.00
_cell.angle_beta   90.00
_cell.angle_gamma   90.00
#
_symmetry.space_group_name_H-M   'P 1'
#
loop_
_entity.id
_entity.type
_entity.pdbx_description
1 polymer ?
#
loop_
_entity_poly.entity_id
_entity_poly.type
_entity_poly.pdbx_seq_one_letter_code
_entity_poly.pdbx_strand_id
1 'polypeptide(L)'
;MEKREIDEKIVISLQALMNNIKLYDKGHPAIQKSLSELLGLIKPKLEEDGELTITLRSWYLYINGMRIKIKTTNFLQLKNFMELLSEKDIGGIVINQNVKDEEVLFFLELLTKEDLH
;
A
#
# COMPACT_ATOMS: atom_id res chain seq x y z
N MET A 1 1.28 19.99 0.31
CA MET A 1 2.29 18.94 0.56
C MET A 1 3.00 18.66 -0.75
N GLU A 2 4.31 18.48 -0.72
CA GLU A 2 5.04 18.09 -1.93
C GLU A 2 4.62 16.67 -2.39
N LYS A 3 4.55 16.42 -3.72
CA LYS A 3 4.12 15.13 -4.30
C LYS A 3 4.87 13.92 -3.69
N ARG A 4 6.14 14.11 -3.30
CA ARG A 4 7.01 13.11 -2.67
C ARG A 4 6.64 12.74 -1.23
N GLU A 5 6.04 13.66 -0.47
CA GLU A 5 5.61 13.38 0.91
C GLU A 5 4.34 12.52 0.96
N ILE A 6 3.49 12.62 -0.06
CA ILE A 6 2.28 11.80 -0.18
C ILE A 6 2.66 10.35 -0.47
N ASP A 7 3.58 10.12 -1.41
CA ASP A 7 4.00 8.77 -1.83
C ASP A 7 4.59 7.97 -0.66
N GLU A 8 5.41 8.62 0.17
CA GLU A 8 5.94 8.02 1.40
C GLU A 8 4.81 7.64 2.38
N LYS A 9 3.83 8.54 2.58
CA LYS A 9 2.68 8.28 3.46
C LYS A 9 1.80 7.14 2.95
N ILE A 10 1.66 6.97 1.63
CA ILE A 10 0.89 5.87 1.05
C ILE A 10 1.49 4.53 1.51
N VAL A 11 2.81 4.33 1.40
CA VAL A 11 3.41 3.05 1.80
C VAL A 11 3.34 2.83 3.31
N ILE A 12 3.54 3.88 4.11
CA ILE A 12 3.41 3.79 5.57
C ILE A 12 1.98 3.41 5.96
N SER A 13 0.98 4.06 5.36
CA SER A 13 -0.44 3.80 5.62
C SER A 13 -0.84 2.39 5.16
N LEU A 14 -0.32 1.95 4.01
CA LEU A 14 -0.52 0.60 3.50
C LEU A 14 0.06 -0.45 4.46
N GLN A 15 1.29 -0.26 4.96
CA GLN A 15 1.88 -1.14 5.96
C GLN A 15 1.07 -1.16 7.27
N ALA A 16 0.56 -0.01 7.71
CA ALA A 16 -0.27 0.08 8.92
C ALA A 16 -1.58 -0.69 8.75
N LEU A 17 -2.26 -0.55 7.60
CA LEU A 17 -3.47 -1.30 7.29
C LEU A 17 -3.19 -2.81 7.24
N MET A 18 -2.12 -3.24 6.58
CA MET A 18 -1.74 -4.65 6.53
C MET A 18 -1.46 -5.23 7.92
N ASN A 19 -0.78 -4.48 8.80
CA ASN A 19 -0.58 -4.90 10.18
C ASN A 19 -1.91 -5.03 10.94
N ASN A 20 -2.84 -4.09 10.76
CA ASN A 20 -4.16 -4.15 11.40
C ASN A 20 -5.00 -5.32 10.89
N ILE A 21 -4.92 -5.66 9.61
CA ILE A 21 -5.56 -6.85 9.03
C ILE A 21 -5.04 -8.14 9.69
N LYS A 22 -3.74 -8.21 9.99
CA LYS A 22 -3.13 -9.36 10.66
C LYS A 22 -3.49 -9.47 12.15
N LEU A 23 -3.70 -8.33 12.82
CA LEU A 23 -3.87 -8.26 14.27
C LEU A 23 -5.33 -8.35 14.74
N TYR A 24 -6.27 -7.91 13.91
CA TYR A 24 -7.67 -7.76 14.31
C TYR A 24 -8.61 -8.57 13.44
N ASP A 25 -9.74 -8.97 14.03
CA ASP A 25 -10.82 -9.63 13.29
C ASP A 25 -11.43 -8.72 12.22
N LYS A 26 -12.01 -9.37 11.20
CA LYS A 26 -12.72 -8.67 10.13
C LYS A 26 -13.81 -7.76 10.69
N GLY A 27 -13.83 -6.51 10.23
CA GLY A 27 -14.79 -5.50 10.68
C GLY A 27 -14.35 -4.70 11.90
N HIS A 28 -13.18 -5.00 12.49
CA HIS A 28 -12.67 -4.21 13.62
C HIS A 28 -12.46 -2.73 13.22
N PRO A 29 -12.85 -1.74 14.07
CA PRO A 29 -12.76 -0.32 13.73
C PRO A 29 -11.35 0.17 13.35
N ALA A 30 -10.30 -0.47 13.87
CA ALA A 30 -8.91 -0.15 13.51
C ALA A 30 -8.61 -0.41 12.02
N ILE A 31 -9.16 -1.48 11.45
CA ILE A 31 -9.01 -1.80 10.02
C ILE A 31 -9.72 -0.71 9.19
N GLN A 32 -10.96 -0.37 9.55
CA GLN A 32 -11.74 0.64 8.83
C GLN A 32 -11.09 2.03 8.89
N LYS A 33 -10.55 2.40 10.05
CA LYS A 33 -9.81 3.66 10.21
C LYS A 33 -8.57 3.70 9.30
N SER A 34 -7.74 2.67 9.32
CA SER A 34 -6.53 2.62 8.49
C SER A 34 -6.85 2.50 7.00
N LEU A 35 -7.95 1.83 6.63
CA LEU A 35 -8.45 1.81 5.26
C LEU A 35 -8.86 3.22 4.82
N SER A 36 -9.65 3.93 5.63
CA SER A 36 -10.02 5.32 5.31
C SER A 36 -8.82 6.24 5.18
N GLU A 37 -7.79 6.07 6.01
CA GLU A 37 -6.54 6.83 5.93
C GLU A 37 -5.79 6.56 4.62
N LEU A 38 -5.65 5.28 4.23
CA LEU A 38 -5.02 4.90 2.97
C LEU A 38 -5.80 5.44 1.78
N LEU A 39 -7.12 5.25 1.77
CA LEU A 39 -8.01 5.72 0.72
C LEU A 39 -7.93 7.24 0.53
N GLY A 40 -7.84 8.00 1.63
CA GLY A 40 -7.66 9.45 1.58
C GLY A 40 -6.35 9.90 0.94
N LEU A 41 -5.32 9.04 0.93
CA LEU A 41 -4.04 9.31 0.26
C LEU A 41 -4.03 8.88 -1.21
N ILE A 42 -4.69 7.77 -1.56
CA ILE A 42 -4.69 7.25 -2.93
C ILE A 42 -5.72 7.91 -3.83
N LYS A 43 -6.90 8.30 -3.32
CA LYS A 43 -7.99 8.89 -4.13
C LYS A 43 -7.54 10.11 -4.94
N PRO A 44 -6.79 11.08 -4.37
CA PRO A 44 -6.28 12.20 -5.15
C PRO A 44 -5.34 11.80 -6.30
N LYS A 45 -4.55 10.72 -6.12
CA LYS A 45 -3.67 10.20 -7.17
C LYS A 45 -4.46 9.51 -8.28
N LEU A 46 -5.48 8.76 -7.91
CA LEU A 46 -6.40 8.13 -8.86
C LEU A 46 -7.17 9.16 -9.68
N GLU A 47 -7.54 10.29 -9.08
CA GLU A 47 -8.20 11.41 -9.77
C GLU A 47 -7.24 12.17 -10.70
N GLU A 48 -5.97 12.35 -10.31
CA GLU A 48 -4.96 13.06 -11.10
C GLU A 48 -4.45 12.21 -12.28
N ASP A 49 -4.06 10.96 -12.01
CA ASP A 49 -3.29 10.13 -12.93
C ASP A 49 -4.14 8.99 -13.56
N GLY A 50 -5.39 8.78 -13.10
CA GLY A 50 -6.29 7.69 -13.54
C GLY A 50 -5.95 6.31 -12.94
N GLU A 51 -4.74 6.15 -12.42
CA GLU A 51 -4.26 4.95 -11.74
C GLU A 51 -3.19 5.28 -10.69
N LEU A 52 -3.02 4.36 -9.74
CA LEU A 52 -1.90 4.32 -8.82
C LEU A 52 -1.11 3.04 -9.10
N THR A 53 0.14 3.20 -9.52
CA THR A 53 1.09 2.12 -9.71
C THR A 53 2.09 2.10 -8.57
N ILE A 54 2.27 0.94 -7.96
CA ILE A 54 3.30 0.66 -6.97
C ILE A 54 4.17 -0.43 -7.55
N THR A 55 5.43 -0.15 -7.89
CA THR A 55 6.32 -1.15 -8.51
C THR A 55 7.57 -1.39 -7.69
N LEU A 56 7.94 -2.66 -7.57
CA LEU A 56 9.20 -3.10 -6.99
C LEU A 56 10.17 -3.37 -8.13
N ARG A 57 11.28 -2.64 -8.17
CA ARG A 57 12.38 -2.90 -9.12
C ARG A 57 13.69 -3.00 -8.35
N SER A 58 14.30 -4.18 -8.41
CA SER A 58 15.48 -4.53 -7.61
C SER A 58 15.20 -4.33 -6.11
N TRP A 59 15.73 -3.27 -5.50
CA TRP A 59 15.53 -2.95 -4.08
C TRP A 59 14.90 -1.57 -3.86
N TYR A 60 14.07 -1.15 -4.81
CA TYR A 60 13.46 0.16 -4.81
C TYR A 60 11.98 0.08 -5.13
N LEU A 61 11.20 0.82 -4.33
CA LEU A 61 9.78 1.08 -4.59
C LEU A 61 9.60 2.36 -5.38
N TYR A 62 8.68 2.31 -6.33
CA TYR A 62 8.25 3.43 -7.14
C TYR A 62 6.75 3.59 -7.03
N ILE A 63 6.28 4.82 -6.84
CA ILE A 63 4.86 5.19 -6.96
C ILE A 63 4.71 6.07 -8.19
N ASN A 64 3.85 5.68 -9.14
CA ASN A 64 3.62 6.40 -10.40
C ASN A 64 4.95 6.76 -11.09
N GLY A 65 5.87 5.79 -11.15
CA GLY A 65 7.19 5.94 -11.76
C GLY A 65 8.21 6.75 -10.94
N MET A 66 7.81 7.36 -9.81
CA MET A 66 8.71 8.10 -8.94
C MET A 66 9.27 7.22 -7.83
N ARG A 67 10.60 7.14 -7.73
CA ARG A 67 11.29 6.39 -6.68
C ARG A 67 11.02 7.01 -5.31
N ILE A 68 10.59 6.17 -4.36
CA ILE A 68 10.44 6.58 -2.97
C ILE A 68 11.83 6.69 -2.31
N LYS A 69 12.06 7.79 -1.60
CA LYS A 69 13.30 7.98 -0.85
C LYS A 69 13.23 7.21 0.48
N ILE A 70 14.19 6.32 0.68
CA ILE A 70 14.39 5.66 1.96
C ILE A 70 14.95 6.66 2.97
N LYS A 71 14.32 6.72 4.15
CA LYS A 71 14.69 7.54 5.31
C LYS A 71 14.64 6.65 6.55
N THR A 72 15.33 7.03 7.61
CA THR A 72 15.28 6.29 8.89
C THR A 72 13.86 6.14 9.43
N THR A 73 12.99 7.12 9.17
CA THR A 73 11.59 7.14 9.63
C THR A 73 10.66 6.18 8.89
N ASN A 74 11.02 5.72 7.69
CA ASN A 74 10.17 4.88 6.84
C ASN A 74 10.82 3.55 6.44
N PHE A 75 12.08 3.32 6.84
CA PHE A 75 12.88 2.20 6.40
C PHE A 75 12.23 0.85 6.71
N LEU A 76 11.75 0.67 7.94
CA LEU A 76 11.16 -0.61 8.36
C LEU A 76 9.88 -0.91 7.57
N GLN A 77 9.01 0.09 7.38
CA GLN A 77 7.76 -0.07 6.64
C GLN A 77 8.03 -0.39 5.17
N LEU A 78 8.96 0.34 4.53
CA LEU A 78 9.35 0.08 3.15
C LEU A 78 9.98 -1.31 3.01
N LYS A 79 10.89 -1.69 3.91
CA LYS A 79 11.54 -3.01 3.90
C LYS A 79 10.51 -4.14 3.98
N ASN A 80 9.62 -4.09 4.97
CA ASN A 80 8.61 -5.13 5.18
C ASN A 80 7.68 -5.27 3.97
N PHE A 81 7.29 -4.14 3.35
CA PHE A 81 6.44 -4.18 2.17
C PHE A 81 7.18 -4.71 0.94
N MET A 82 8.46 -4.34 0.74
CA MET A 82 9.28 -4.91 -0.34
C MET A 82 9.50 -6.41 -0.17
N GLU A 83 9.74 -6.87 1.07
CA GLU A 83 9.87 -8.29 1.39
C GLU A 83 8.57 -9.04 1.09
N LEU A 84 7.41 -8.51 1.51
CA LEU A 84 6.11 -9.10 1.20
C LEU A 84 5.88 -9.26 -0.31
N LEU A 85 6.15 -8.21 -1.09
CA LEU A 85 6.01 -8.29 -2.55
C LEU A 85 6.98 -9.30 -3.17
N SER A 86 8.21 -9.37 -2.65
CA SER A 86 9.22 -10.32 -3.12
C SER A 86 8.84 -11.77 -2.79
N GLU A 87 8.35 -12.03 -1.58
CA GLU A 87 7.91 -13.35 -1.12
C GLU A 87 6.71 -13.88 -1.92
N LYS A 88 5.85 -12.98 -2.39
CA LYS A 88 4.68 -13.30 -3.21
C LYS A 88 4.95 -13.27 -4.72
N ASP A 89 6.19 -13.03 -5.16
CA ASP A 89 6.60 -12.85 -6.56
C ASP A 89 5.78 -11.76 -7.31
N ILE A 90 5.49 -10.65 -6.61
CA ILE A 90 4.73 -9.52 -7.14
C ILE A 90 5.68 -8.38 -7.51
N GLY A 91 5.87 -8.14 -8.81
CA GLY A 91 6.67 -7.02 -9.32
C GLY A 91 5.99 -5.64 -9.19
N GLY A 92 4.67 -5.61 -9.00
CA GLY A 92 3.94 -4.38 -8.76
C GLY A 92 2.44 -4.56 -8.62
N ILE A 93 1.79 -3.52 -8.13
CA ILE A 93 0.35 -3.41 -7.91
C ILE A 93 -0.15 -2.20 -8.68
N VAL A 94 -1.28 -2.36 -9.37
CA VAL A 94 -1.97 -1.27 -10.06
C VAL A 94 -3.38 -1.16 -9.48
N ILE A 95 -3.73 0.05 -9.05
CA ILE A 95 -5.07 0.40 -8.58
C ILE A 95 -5.67 1.39 -9.57
N ASN A 96 -6.81 1.05 -10.17
CA ASN A 96 -7.48 1.89 -11.16
C ASN A 96 -8.46 2.85 -10.48
N GLN A 97 -8.78 3.98 -11.13
CA GLN A 97 -9.68 5.03 -10.60
C GLN A 97 -11.05 4.52 -10.12
N ASN A 98 -11.59 3.48 -10.75
CA ASN A 98 -12.93 2.96 -10.44
C ASN A 98 -12.94 1.83 -9.41
N VAL A 99 -11.81 1.59 -8.72
CA VAL A 99 -11.75 0.58 -7.65
C VAL A 99 -12.70 0.95 -6.52
N LYS A 100 -13.40 -0.04 -5.97
CA LYS A 100 -14.21 0.14 -4.76
C LYS A 100 -13.33 0.00 -3.52
N ASP A 101 -13.67 0.75 -2.47
CA ASP A 101 -12.99 0.70 -1.18
C ASP A 101 -12.90 -0.73 -0.61
N GLU A 102 -13.96 -1.53 -0.81
CA GLU A 102 -14.04 -2.95 -0.42
C GLU A 102 -13.08 -3.85 -1.23
N GLU A 103 -12.85 -3.55 -2.51
CA GLU A 103 -11.93 -4.30 -3.36
C GLU A 103 -10.48 -4.07 -2.93
N VAL A 104 -10.14 -2.85 -2.55
CA VAL A 104 -8.82 -2.51 -1.98
C VAL A 104 -8.60 -3.30 -0.68
N LEU A 105 -9.59 -3.30 0.22
CA LEU A 105 -9.49 -4.04 1.47
C LEU A 105 -9.34 -5.55 1.21
N PHE A 106 -10.20 -6.12 0.37
CA PHE A 106 -10.17 -7.54 0.05
C PHE A 106 -8.85 -7.96 -0.57
N PHE A 107 -8.30 -7.16 -1.49
CA PHE A 107 -6.99 -7.41 -2.06
C PHE A 107 -5.89 -7.43 -0.99
N LEU A 108 -5.90 -6.48 -0.05
CA LEU A 108 -4.91 -6.45 1.03
C LEU A 108 -5.10 -7.59 2.04
N GLU A 109 -6.34 -8.03 2.31
CA GLU A 109 -6.63 -9.25 3.07
C GLU A 109 -6.01 -10.48 2.39
N LEU A 110 -6.12 -10.60 1.06
CA LEU A 110 -5.50 -11.70 0.32
C LEU A 110 -3.98 -11.62 0.30
N LEU A 111 -3.42 -10.43 0.09
CA LEU A 111 -1.98 -10.20 0.02
C LEU A 111 -1.28 -10.53 1.34
N THR A 112 -1.94 -10.27 2.47
CA THR A 112 -1.38 -10.43 3.82
C THR A 112 -1.50 -11.83 4.39
N LYS A 113 -2.29 -12.72 3.77
CA LYS A 113 -2.40 -14.12 4.18
C LYS A 113 -1.08 -14.86 3.96
N GLU A 114 -0.65 -15.61 4.97
CA GLU A 114 0.60 -16.37 4.92
C GLU A 114 0.52 -17.49 3.86
N ASP A 115 -0.65 -18.09 3.66
CA ASP A 115 -0.86 -19.18 2.70
C ASP A 115 -1.67 -18.77 1.46
N LEU A 116 -1.01 -18.80 0.29
CA LEU A 116 -1.63 -19.07 -1.01
C LEU A 116 -1.05 -20.41 -1.50
N HIS A 117 -1.34 -21.47 -0.75
CA HIS A 117 -1.03 -22.85 -1.12
C HIS A 117 -2.31 -23.68 -1.14
#